data_AF-A0A0N7M850-F1
#
_entry.id   AF-A0A0N7M850-F1
#
_cell.length_a   1.000
_cell.length_b   1.000
_cell.length_c   1.000
_cell.angle_alpha   90.00
_cell.angle_beta   90.00
_cell.angle_gamma   90.00
#
_symmetry.space_group_name_H-M   'P 1'
#
loop_
_entity.id
_entity.type
_entity.pdbx_description
1 polymer ?
#
loop_
_entity_poly.entity_id
_entity_poly.type
_entity_poly.pdbx_seq_one_letter_code
_entity_poly.pdbx_strand_id
1 'polypeptide(L)'
;MTKAVGFYWTLPVTWAQFTDLPSDVEAAAAESNTIRYQMQMIRRYAKDHGFGLIREEVFLEISPDRGSVHIQDSLEALEDTCNAADATILIVDFSMVQNWRGHGYLDSWFEKTDIPFIRIPPDPLLTADWSFDPGVHFGKWRKRHTEWMGSKLEREAAASHRALELKAKGLGVSAVAKQLNTEKIASSTGKPWTESNLRAFLKKQR
;
A
#
# COMPACT_ATOMS: atom_id res chain seq x y z
N MET A 1 16.82 -22.15 -18.99
CA MET A 1 16.60 -21.28 -17.82
C MET A 1 15.10 -21.16 -17.67
N THR A 2 14.53 -21.52 -16.52
CA THR A 2 13.09 -21.43 -16.29
C THR A 2 12.70 -19.96 -16.23
N LYS A 3 11.61 -19.56 -16.86
CA LYS A 3 11.19 -18.14 -16.86
C LYS A 3 10.29 -17.87 -15.67
N ALA A 4 10.39 -16.66 -15.14
CA ALA A 4 9.56 -16.23 -14.03
C ALA A 4 9.07 -14.79 -14.20
N VAL A 5 7.91 -14.51 -13.60
CA VAL A 5 7.37 -13.17 -13.42
C VAL A 5 7.36 -12.85 -11.93
N GLY A 6 7.98 -11.73 -11.53
CA GLY A 6 7.90 -11.25 -10.15
C GLY A 6 6.66 -10.39 -9.95
N PHE A 7 5.81 -10.73 -8.98
CA PHE A 7 4.62 -9.93 -8.65
C PHE A 7 4.76 -9.31 -7.25
N TYR A 8 4.70 -7.98 -7.20
CA TYR A 8 4.90 -7.20 -5.97
C TYR A 8 3.65 -6.40 -5.66
N TRP A 9 3.16 -6.48 -4.43
CA TRP A 9 1.98 -5.70 -4.08
C TRP A 9 2.02 -5.10 -2.68
N THR A 10 1.22 -4.05 -2.46
CA THR A 10 1.05 -3.46 -1.14
C THR A 10 -0.32 -2.78 -1.00
N LEU A 11 -0.68 -2.38 0.22
CA LEU A 11 -1.90 -1.60 0.48
C LEU A 11 -1.58 -0.09 0.52
N PRO A 12 -2.50 0.77 0.07
CA PRO A 12 -2.36 2.20 0.24
C PRO A 12 -2.54 2.57 1.71
N VAL A 13 -1.88 3.64 2.13
CA VAL A 13 -1.97 4.20 3.47
C VAL A 13 -2.39 5.66 3.37
N THR A 14 -3.70 5.89 3.31
CA THR A 14 -4.30 7.21 3.05
C THR A 14 -3.88 8.27 4.07
N TRP A 15 -3.79 7.91 5.35
CA TRP A 15 -3.38 8.83 6.40
C TRP A 15 -1.90 9.21 6.35
N ALA A 16 -1.08 8.40 5.68
CA ALA A 16 0.33 8.69 5.40
C ALA A 16 0.54 9.26 3.99
N GLN A 17 -0.55 9.57 3.25
CA GLN A 17 -0.53 10.04 1.85
C GLN A 17 0.16 9.08 0.87
N PHE A 18 0.26 7.80 1.22
CA PHE A 18 0.72 6.76 0.33
C PHE A 18 -0.49 6.18 -0.42
N THR A 19 -0.85 6.78 -1.55
CA THR A 19 -2.07 6.42 -2.31
C THR A 19 -1.83 6.20 -3.78
N ASP A 20 -0.58 6.33 -4.22
CA ASP A 20 -0.16 6.11 -5.58
C ASP A 20 1.21 5.43 -5.55
N LEU A 21 1.56 4.77 -6.65
CA LEU A 21 2.82 4.05 -6.78
C LEU A 21 3.25 4.05 -8.26
N PRO A 22 4.52 4.39 -8.56
CA PRO A 22 5.04 4.29 -9.92
C PRO A 22 4.87 2.88 -10.49
N SER A 23 4.62 2.78 -11.80
CA SER A 23 4.58 1.49 -12.50
C SER A 23 5.97 0.87 -12.70
N ASP A 24 7.02 1.70 -12.69
CA ASP A 24 8.40 1.23 -12.70
C ASP A 24 8.77 0.62 -11.35
N VAL A 25 9.31 -0.59 -11.38
CA VAL A 25 9.60 -1.40 -10.19
C VAL A 25 10.64 -0.75 -9.29
N GLU A 26 11.70 -0.16 -9.87
CA GLU A 26 12.76 0.48 -9.08
C GLU A 26 12.25 1.77 -8.44
N ALA A 27 11.48 2.57 -9.18
CA ALA A 27 10.82 3.76 -8.64
C ALA A 27 9.82 3.40 -7.52
N ALA A 28 9.01 2.35 -7.71
CA ALA A 28 8.11 1.84 -6.68
C ALA A 28 8.85 1.33 -5.43
N ALA A 29 9.99 0.67 -5.61
CA ALA A 29 10.86 0.22 -4.52
C ALA A 29 11.50 1.40 -3.76
N ALA A 30 11.78 2.52 -4.43
CA ALA A 30 12.26 3.73 -3.77
C ALA A 30 11.19 4.37 -2.87
N GLU A 31 9.91 4.27 -3.23
CA GLU A 31 8.79 4.83 -2.46
C GLU A 31 8.25 3.90 -1.39
N SER A 32 8.33 2.58 -1.59
CA SER A 32 7.76 1.58 -0.69
C SER A 32 8.77 0.53 -0.25
N ASN A 33 9.11 0.57 1.05
CA ASN A 33 9.97 -0.45 1.66
C ASN A 33 9.39 -1.87 1.50
N THR A 34 8.07 -2.04 1.47
CA THR A 34 7.42 -3.34 1.25
C THR A 34 7.62 -3.83 -0.19
N ILE A 35 7.58 -2.93 -1.18
CA ILE A 35 7.89 -3.29 -2.58
C ILE A 35 9.37 -3.58 -2.74
N ARG A 36 10.26 -2.73 -2.19
CA ARG A 36 11.72 -2.98 -2.18
C ARG A 36 12.05 -4.35 -1.60
N TYR A 37 11.39 -4.72 -0.51
CA TYR A 37 11.58 -6.02 0.13
C TYR A 37 11.18 -7.17 -0.79
N GLN A 38 9.98 -7.12 -1.38
CA GLN A 38 9.49 -8.15 -2.29
C GLN A 38 10.39 -8.31 -3.51
N MET A 39 10.76 -7.18 -4.13
CA MET A 39 11.68 -7.15 -5.26
C MET A 39 13.00 -7.84 -4.93
N GLN A 40 13.63 -7.49 -3.80
CA GLN A 40 14.90 -8.11 -3.42
C GLN A 40 14.76 -9.60 -3.08
N MET A 41 13.69 -9.99 -2.38
CA MET A 41 13.41 -11.40 -2.06
C MET A 41 13.22 -12.24 -3.32
N ILE A 42 12.39 -11.77 -4.25
CA ILE A 42 12.08 -12.47 -5.50
C ILE A 42 13.31 -12.52 -6.42
N ARG A 43 14.05 -11.42 -6.57
CA ARG A 43 15.30 -11.42 -7.36
C ARG A 43 16.36 -12.35 -6.78
N ARG A 44 16.50 -12.39 -5.45
CA ARG A 44 17.40 -13.33 -4.77
C ARG A 44 16.95 -14.77 -5.01
N TYR A 45 15.67 -15.06 -4.78
CA TYR A 45 15.10 -16.39 -5.00
C TYR A 45 15.29 -16.86 -6.45
N ALA A 46 14.98 -16.00 -7.41
CA ALA A 46 15.13 -16.27 -8.83
C ALA A 46 16.58 -16.63 -9.18
N LYS A 47 17.54 -15.84 -8.70
CA LYS A 47 18.97 -16.12 -8.88
C LYS A 47 19.38 -17.47 -8.25
N ASP A 48 18.98 -17.71 -7.01
CA ASP A 48 19.39 -18.89 -6.25
C ASP A 48 18.80 -20.20 -6.83
N HIS A 49 17.67 -20.10 -7.55
CA HIS A 49 16.96 -21.25 -8.15
C HIS A 49 17.02 -21.29 -9.69
N GLY A 50 17.81 -20.42 -10.33
CA GLY A 50 18.04 -20.46 -11.78
C GLY A 50 16.86 -19.97 -12.63
N PHE A 51 16.00 -19.12 -12.08
CA PHE A 51 14.94 -18.45 -12.84
C PHE A 51 15.45 -17.20 -13.55
N GLY A 52 15.03 -17.01 -14.80
CA GLY A 52 15.16 -15.76 -15.53
C GLY A 52 13.90 -14.92 -15.33
N LEU A 53 14.01 -13.80 -14.63
CA LEU A 53 12.91 -12.84 -14.49
C LEU A 53 12.68 -12.15 -15.84
N ILE A 54 11.57 -12.48 -16.49
CA ILE A 54 11.20 -11.92 -17.81
C ILE A 54 10.33 -10.68 -17.70
N ARG A 55 9.65 -10.51 -16.57
CA ARG A 55 8.80 -9.37 -16.23
C ARG A 55 8.74 -9.22 -14.71
N GLU A 56 8.61 -7.99 -14.27
CA GLU A 56 8.36 -7.63 -12.88
C GLU A 56 7.15 -6.67 -12.88
N GLU A 57 6.16 -6.96 -12.06
CA GLU A 57 4.87 -6.25 -12.03
C GLU A 57 4.62 -5.73 -10.62
N VAL A 58 4.17 -4.47 -10.53
CA VAL A 58 3.85 -3.81 -9.27
C VAL A 58 2.36 -3.47 -9.22
N PHE A 59 1.72 -3.83 -8.11
CA PHE A 59 0.32 -3.53 -7.85
C PHE A 59 0.14 -2.79 -6.52
N LEU A 60 -0.50 -1.61 -6.59
CA LEU A 60 -1.00 -0.93 -5.40
C LEU A 60 -2.49 -1.20 -5.30
N GLU A 61 -2.93 -1.77 -4.16
CA GLU A 61 -4.35 -1.93 -3.91
C GLU A 61 -5.09 -0.59 -3.90
N ILE A 62 -6.40 -0.64 -4.16
CA ILE A 62 -7.27 0.55 -4.08
C ILE A 62 -7.82 0.69 -2.66
N SER A 63 -8.03 -0.45 -1.98
CA SER A 63 -8.58 -0.48 -0.62
C SER A 63 -7.46 -0.42 0.42
N PRO A 64 -7.52 0.51 1.41
CA PRO A 64 -6.43 0.74 2.35
C PRO A 64 -6.25 -0.32 3.43
N ASP A 65 -7.24 -1.19 3.62
CA ASP A 65 -7.31 -2.13 4.75
C ASP A 65 -7.49 -3.60 4.34
N ARG A 66 -7.68 -3.88 3.05
CA ARG A 66 -7.93 -5.23 2.54
C ARG A 66 -7.62 -5.35 1.06
N GLY A 67 -7.37 -6.58 0.61
CA GLY A 67 -7.43 -6.91 -0.81
C GLY A 67 -8.84 -6.70 -1.37
N SER A 68 -8.91 -6.34 -2.64
CA SER A 68 -10.14 -6.04 -3.35
C SER A 68 -10.20 -6.79 -4.69
N VAL A 69 -11.38 -6.78 -5.33
CA VAL A 69 -11.56 -7.36 -6.66
C VAL A 69 -10.69 -6.66 -7.71
N HIS A 70 -10.21 -5.45 -7.44
CA HIS A 70 -9.43 -4.64 -8.39
C HIS A 70 -8.06 -5.22 -8.71
N ILE A 71 -7.57 -6.21 -7.95
CA ILE A 71 -6.38 -6.96 -8.33
C ILE A 71 -6.59 -7.78 -9.60
N GLN A 72 -7.85 -8.08 -9.97
CA GLN A 72 -8.18 -9.01 -11.05
C GLN A 72 -7.57 -8.60 -12.39
N ASP A 73 -7.67 -7.32 -12.78
CA ASP A 73 -7.08 -6.83 -14.04
C ASP A 73 -5.56 -7.06 -14.09
N SER A 74 -4.88 -6.93 -12.96
CA SER A 74 -3.43 -7.21 -12.85
C SER A 74 -3.14 -8.70 -12.96
N LEU A 75 -4.00 -9.55 -12.39
CA LEU A 75 -3.85 -11.01 -12.46
C LEU A 75 -4.12 -11.55 -13.86
N GLU A 76 -5.10 -10.99 -14.57
CA GLU A 76 -5.38 -11.32 -15.98
C GLU A 76 -4.18 -10.95 -16.87
N ALA A 77 -3.58 -9.78 -16.67
CA ALA A 77 -2.37 -9.38 -17.40
C ALA A 77 -1.14 -10.26 -17.08
N LEU A 78 -1.01 -10.73 -15.84
CA LEU A 78 0.00 -11.71 -15.44
C LEU A 78 -0.24 -13.04 -16.13
N GLU A 79 -1.48 -13.49 -16.19
CA GLU A 79 -1.89 -14.74 -16.84
C GLU A 79 -1.52 -14.75 -18.32
N ASP A 80 -1.85 -13.70 -19.06
CA ASP A 80 -1.47 -13.55 -20.46
C ASP A 80 0.06 -13.62 -20.64
N THR A 81 0.81 -12.96 -19.76
CA THR A 81 2.28 -12.96 -19.80
C THR A 81 2.85 -14.36 -19.53
N CYS A 82 2.35 -15.03 -18.50
CA CYS A 82 2.81 -16.34 -18.09
C CYS A 82 2.49 -17.41 -19.14
N ASN A 83 1.28 -17.39 -19.70
CA ASN A 83 0.86 -18.32 -20.75
C ASN A 83 1.66 -18.13 -22.04
N ALA A 84 1.90 -16.88 -22.45
CA ALA A 84 2.69 -16.60 -23.66
C ALA A 84 4.16 -17.02 -23.53
N ALA A 85 4.71 -17.01 -22.30
CA ALA A 85 6.11 -17.24 -22.06
C ALA A 85 6.45 -18.61 -21.45
N ASP A 86 5.45 -19.39 -21.01
CA ASP A 86 5.61 -20.57 -20.15
C ASP A 86 6.41 -20.22 -18.88
N ALA A 87 5.89 -19.25 -18.11
CA ALA A 87 6.59 -18.66 -16.96
C ALA A 87 5.89 -18.92 -15.62
N THR A 88 6.69 -19.05 -14.58
CA THR A 88 6.24 -19.23 -13.18
C THR A 88 6.07 -17.88 -12.48
N ILE A 89 5.00 -17.71 -11.72
CA ILE A 89 4.81 -16.53 -10.87
C ILE A 89 5.60 -16.69 -9.57
N LEU A 90 6.42 -15.69 -9.24
CA LEU A 90 7.09 -15.58 -7.96
C LEU A 90 6.43 -14.47 -7.14
N ILE A 91 5.96 -14.81 -5.95
CA ILE A 91 5.29 -13.87 -5.05
C ILE A 91 5.79 -14.08 -3.61
N VAL A 92 5.94 -13.00 -2.85
CA VAL A 92 6.16 -13.11 -1.40
C VAL A 92 4.81 -13.19 -0.70
N ASP A 93 4.64 -14.22 0.13
CA ASP A 93 3.38 -14.44 0.85
C ASP A 93 3.50 -14.01 2.32
N PHE A 94 3.11 -12.76 2.58
CA PHE A 94 3.06 -12.21 3.94
C PHE A 94 1.97 -12.85 4.83
N SER A 95 1.03 -13.62 4.27
CA SER A 95 0.00 -14.30 5.06
C SER A 95 0.55 -15.49 5.84
N MET A 96 1.62 -16.12 5.33
CA MET A 96 2.28 -17.27 5.95
C MET A 96 2.78 -17.00 7.37
N VAL A 97 3.05 -15.73 7.70
CA VAL A 97 3.50 -15.31 9.03
C VAL A 97 2.47 -14.37 9.65
N GLN A 98 1.76 -14.88 10.67
CA GLN A 98 0.77 -14.13 11.47
C GLN A 98 -0.33 -13.42 10.65
N ASN A 99 -0.60 -13.90 9.42
CA ASN A 99 -1.62 -13.35 8.52
C ASN A 99 -1.50 -11.83 8.30
N TRP A 100 -0.27 -11.30 8.22
CA TRP A 100 -0.05 -9.84 8.27
C TRP A 100 -0.57 -9.07 7.05
N ARG A 101 -0.83 -9.75 5.92
CA ARG A 101 -1.45 -9.20 4.70
C ARG A 101 -2.15 -10.31 3.90
N GLY A 102 -3.16 -10.97 4.48
CA GLY A 102 -3.99 -11.92 3.73
C GLY A 102 -4.76 -11.22 2.60
N HIS A 103 -4.91 -11.90 1.46
CA HIS A 103 -5.55 -11.32 0.27
C HIS A 103 -6.49 -12.33 -0.39
N GLY A 104 -7.72 -12.43 0.10
CA GLY A 104 -8.67 -13.47 -0.31
C GLY A 104 -8.90 -13.60 -1.82
N TYR A 105 -8.95 -12.49 -2.57
CA TYR A 105 -9.08 -12.54 -4.05
C TYR A 105 -7.84 -13.13 -4.74
N LEU A 106 -6.67 -12.89 -4.19
CA LEU A 106 -5.40 -13.37 -4.72
C LEU A 106 -5.24 -14.86 -4.38
N ASP A 107 -5.58 -15.24 -3.14
CA ASP A 107 -5.64 -16.63 -2.71
C ASP A 107 -6.63 -17.43 -3.56
N SER A 108 -7.86 -16.93 -3.73
CA SER A 108 -8.87 -17.56 -4.59
C SER A 108 -8.46 -17.64 -6.06
N TRP A 109 -7.61 -16.74 -6.54
CA TRP A 109 -7.08 -16.81 -7.91
C TRP A 109 -5.98 -17.87 -8.02
N PHE A 110 -5.03 -17.89 -7.09
CA PHE A 110 -3.99 -18.93 -7.03
C PHE A 110 -4.57 -20.35 -6.87
N GLU A 111 -5.71 -20.50 -6.20
CA GLU A 111 -6.42 -21.78 -6.10
C GLU A 111 -7.03 -22.27 -7.41
N LYS A 112 -7.28 -21.38 -8.37
CA LYS A 112 -8.03 -21.67 -9.60
C LYS A 112 -7.18 -21.64 -10.86
N THR A 113 -6.04 -20.95 -10.83
CA THR A 113 -5.16 -20.82 -11.99
C THR A 113 -4.37 -22.10 -12.26
N ASP A 114 -4.17 -22.40 -13.53
CA ASP A 114 -3.25 -23.47 -13.97
C ASP A 114 -1.80 -22.98 -14.09
N ILE A 115 -1.55 -21.68 -13.88
CA ILE A 115 -0.20 -21.10 -13.96
C ILE A 115 0.63 -21.59 -12.79
N PRO A 116 1.86 -22.09 -13.01
CA PRO A 116 2.76 -22.44 -11.94
C PRO A 116 3.12 -21.19 -11.11
N PHE A 117 3.02 -21.28 -9.78
CA PHE A 117 3.40 -20.20 -8.88
C PHE A 117 4.19 -20.71 -7.69
N ILE A 118 5.02 -19.83 -7.12
CA ILE A 118 5.81 -20.09 -5.92
C ILE A 118 5.57 -18.97 -4.92
N ARG A 119 5.09 -19.36 -3.73
CA ARG A 119 4.96 -18.49 -2.56
C ARG A 119 6.27 -18.51 -1.78
N ILE A 120 6.97 -17.38 -1.76
CA ILE A 120 8.21 -17.17 -1.04
C ILE A 120 7.87 -16.71 0.38
N PRO A 121 8.38 -17.40 1.43
CA PRO A 121 8.18 -16.98 2.80
C PRO A 121 8.75 -15.59 3.08
N PRO A 122 8.09 -14.79 3.93
CA PRO A 122 8.50 -13.42 4.22
C PRO A 122 9.57 -13.39 5.33
N ASP A 123 10.71 -14.02 5.08
CA ASP A 123 11.84 -14.05 6.02
C ASP A 123 12.55 -12.70 6.12
N PRO A 124 13.14 -12.35 7.27
CA PRO A 124 13.93 -11.13 7.40
C PRO A 124 15.05 -11.07 6.35
N LEU A 125 15.15 -9.94 5.67
CA LEU A 125 16.17 -9.70 4.66
C LEU A 125 17.24 -8.77 5.23
N LEU A 126 18.50 -9.18 5.10
CA LEU A 126 19.66 -8.39 5.46
C LEU A 126 20.58 -8.26 4.24
N THR A 127 20.82 -7.02 3.81
CA THR A 127 21.85 -6.66 2.83
C THR A 127 22.92 -5.79 3.50
N ALA A 128 23.97 -5.43 2.76
CA ALA A 128 25.05 -4.58 3.29
C ALA A 128 24.57 -3.18 3.68
N ASP A 129 23.56 -2.65 2.98
CA ASP A 129 23.07 -1.27 3.08
C ASP A 129 21.68 -1.16 3.70
N TRP A 130 20.96 -2.28 3.87
CA TRP A 130 19.55 -2.26 4.22
C TRP A 130 19.12 -3.52 4.97
N SER A 131 18.15 -3.38 5.87
CA SER A 131 17.51 -4.50 6.54
C SER A 131 16.01 -4.31 6.59
N PHE A 132 15.29 -5.41 6.43
CA PHE A 132 13.84 -5.42 6.49
C PHE A 132 13.36 -6.70 7.17
N ASP A 133 12.73 -6.52 8.33
CA ASP A 133 12.01 -7.57 9.04
C ASP A 133 10.50 -7.29 8.88
N PRO A 134 9.76 -8.14 8.14
CA PRO A 134 8.32 -7.95 7.92
C PRO A 134 7.52 -7.86 9.22
N GLY A 135 7.90 -8.60 10.26
CA GLY A 135 7.22 -8.58 11.55
C GLY A 135 7.42 -7.29 12.31
N VAL A 136 8.66 -6.81 12.37
CA VAL A 136 8.95 -5.49 12.96
C VAL A 136 8.26 -4.39 12.16
N HIS A 137 8.29 -4.46 10.83
CA HIS A 137 7.70 -3.47 9.94
C HIS A 137 6.18 -3.39 10.09
N PHE A 138 5.47 -4.51 9.93
CA PHE A 138 4.01 -4.54 10.03
C PHE A 138 3.52 -4.33 11.47
N GLY A 139 4.28 -4.77 12.48
CA GLY A 139 4.01 -4.45 13.88
C GLY A 139 4.04 -2.94 14.15
N LYS A 140 5.08 -2.24 13.68
CA LYS A 140 5.18 -0.77 13.78
C LYS A 140 4.04 -0.08 13.04
N TRP A 141 3.69 -0.53 11.83
CA TRP A 141 2.56 0.03 11.08
C TRP A 141 1.22 -0.17 11.77
N ARG A 142 0.96 -1.37 12.32
CA ARG A 142 -0.27 -1.65 13.08
C ARG A 142 -0.38 -0.72 14.28
N LYS A 143 0.71 -0.52 15.03
CA LYS A 143 0.75 0.43 16.15
C LYS A 143 0.39 1.85 15.70
N ARG A 144 1.05 2.37 14.66
CA ARG A 144 0.74 3.71 14.11
C ARG A 144 -0.70 3.84 13.63
N HIS A 145 -1.23 2.79 13.00
CA HIS A 145 -2.61 2.78 12.54
C HIS A 145 -3.59 2.82 13.73
N THR A 146 -3.34 2.04 14.78
CA THR A 146 -4.14 2.09 16.02
C THR A 146 -4.09 3.47 16.67
N GLU A 147 -2.90 4.08 16.78
CA GLU A 147 -2.74 5.44 17.31
C GLU A 147 -3.50 6.47 16.46
N TRP A 148 -3.44 6.35 15.13
CA TRP A 148 -4.19 7.19 14.20
C TRP A 148 -5.71 7.07 14.35
N MET A 149 -6.20 5.83 14.50
CA MET A 149 -7.62 5.56 14.71
C MET A 149 -8.11 6.06 16.08
N GLY A 150 -7.28 5.91 17.11
CA GLY A 150 -7.56 6.39 18.47
C GLY A 150 -7.60 7.92 18.59
N SER A 151 -6.76 8.63 17.83
CA SER A 151 -6.68 10.10 17.85
C SER A 151 -7.79 10.83 17.07
N LYS A 152 -8.80 10.10 16.54
CA LYS A 152 -9.83 10.68 15.67
C LYS A 152 -10.53 11.89 16.31
N LEU A 153 -10.99 11.76 17.56
CA LEU A 153 -11.73 12.83 18.24
C LEU A 153 -10.85 14.07 18.47
N GLU A 154 -9.60 13.86 18.87
CA GLU A 154 -8.63 14.96 19.07
C GLU A 154 -8.33 15.69 17.76
N ARG A 155 -8.17 14.96 16.65
CA ARG A 155 -7.95 15.54 15.32
C ARG A 155 -9.16 16.32 14.84
N GLU A 156 -10.37 15.80 15.03
CA GLU A 156 -11.60 16.52 14.69
C GLU A 156 -11.76 17.79 15.54
N ALA A 157 -11.48 17.73 16.85
CA ALA A 157 -11.52 18.90 17.72
C ALA A 157 -10.50 19.97 17.28
N ALA A 158 -9.25 19.58 17.01
CA ALA A 158 -8.20 20.50 16.55
C ALA A 158 -8.56 21.15 15.20
N ALA A 159 -9.05 20.37 14.24
CA ALA A 159 -9.48 20.87 12.94
C ALA A 159 -10.69 21.81 13.05
N SER A 160 -11.67 21.47 13.89
CA SER A 160 -12.85 22.32 14.14
C SER A 160 -12.45 23.65 14.76
N HIS A 161 -11.66 23.61 15.84
CA HIS A 161 -11.15 24.80 16.52
C HIS A 161 -10.42 25.73 15.56
N ARG A 162 -9.44 25.19 14.83
CA ARG A 162 -8.64 25.99 13.89
C ARG A 162 -9.47 26.54 12.73
N ALA A 163 -10.41 25.77 12.20
CA ALA A 163 -11.30 26.23 11.14
C ALA A 163 -12.20 27.40 11.61
N LEU A 164 -12.69 27.35 12.85
CA LEU A 164 -13.48 28.44 13.44
C LEU A 164 -12.64 29.71 13.62
N GLU A 165 -11.40 29.60 14.11
CA GLU A 165 -10.48 30.74 14.22
C GLU A 165 -10.23 31.41 12.85
N LEU A 166 -9.96 30.62 11.81
CA LEU A 166 -9.69 31.14 10.47
C LEU A 166 -10.94 31.77 9.86
N LYS A 167 -12.12 31.21 10.10
CA LYS A 167 -13.40 31.82 9.68
C LYS A 167 -13.69 33.12 10.43
N ALA A 168 -13.37 33.20 11.72
CA ALA A 168 -13.51 34.43 12.51
C ALA A 168 -12.61 35.55 11.98
N LYS A 169 -11.47 35.20 11.37
CA LYS A 169 -10.59 36.13 10.63
C LYS A 169 -11.11 36.48 9.22
N GLY A 170 -12.32 36.04 8.85
CA GLY A 170 -12.96 36.35 7.57
C GLY A 170 -12.56 35.46 6.40
N LEU A 171 -11.79 34.38 6.61
CA LEU A 171 -11.42 33.50 5.50
C LEU A 171 -12.63 32.70 4.99
N GLY A 172 -12.76 32.65 3.66
CA GLY A 172 -13.68 31.76 2.98
C GLY A 172 -13.27 30.29 3.13
N VAL A 173 -14.23 29.36 2.96
CA VAL A 173 -14.02 27.94 3.27
C VAL A 173 -12.89 27.29 2.46
N SER A 174 -12.72 27.66 1.19
CA SER A 174 -11.60 27.17 0.36
C SER A 174 -10.23 27.61 0.91
N ALA A 175 -10.12 28.86 1.39
CA ALA A 175 -8.89 29.38 1.99
C ALA A 175 -8.58 28.68 3.32
N VAL A 176 -9.61 28.40 4.13
CA VAL A 176 -9.46 27.61 5.36
C VAL A 176 -8.95 26.21 5.05
N ALA A 177 -9.52 25.51 4.05
CA ALA A 177 -9.07 24.18 3.66
C ALA A 177 -7.59 24.16 3.24
N LYS A 178 -7.16 25.15 2.43
CA LYS A 178 -5.74 25.30 2.06
C LYS A 178 -4.86 25.51 3.30
N GLN A 179 -5.27 26.41 4.20
CA GLN A 179 -4.49 26.70 5.40
C GLN A 179 -4.36 25.50 6.33
N LEU A 180 -5.43 24.73 6.55
CA LEU A 180 -5.38 23.50 7.34
C LEU A 180 -4.41 22.47 6.74
N ASN A 181 -4.39 22.33 5.40
CA ASN A 181 -3.44 21.45 4.71
C ASN A 181 -1.99 21.96 4.86
N THR A 182 -1.76 23.26 4.74
CA THR A 182 -0.44 23.88 4.95
C THR A 182 0.06 23.67 6.38
N GLU A 183 -0.82 23.77 7.37
CA GLU A 183 -0.54 23.52 8.79
C GLU A 183 -0.47 22.02 9.14
N LYS A 184 -0.66 21.13 8.16
CA LYS A 184 -0.71 19.67 8.32
C LYS A 184 -1.76 19.20 9.34
N ILE A 185 -2.84 19.95 9.49
CA ILE A 185 -4.00 19.57 10.32
C ILE A 185 -4.86 18.63 9.49
N ALA A 186 -4.71 17.33 9.74
CA ALA A 186 -5.34 16.31 8.93
C ALA A 186 -6.86 16.23 9.12
N SER A 187 -7.56 15.80 8.06
CA SER A 187 -8.98 15.44 8.18
C SER A 187 -9.18 14.17 8.99
N SER A 188 -10.42 13.91 9.41
CA SER A 188 -10.79 12.68 10.12
C SER A 188 -10.35 11.41 9.38
N THR A 189 -10.39 11.44 8.05
CA THR A 189 -9.98 10.34 7.16
C THR A 189 -8.50 10.36 6.75
N GLY A 190 -7.75 11.40 7.12
CA GLY A 190 -6.36 11.60 6.70
C GLY A 190 -6.18 12.19 5.31
N LYS A 191 -7.25 12.23 4.50
CA LYS A 191 -7.24 12.92 3.21
C LYS A 191 -7.05 14.43 3.38
N PRO A 192 -6.47 15.13 2.39
CA PRO A 192 -6.42 16.59 2.38
C PRO A 192 -7.82 17.21 2.49
N TRP A 193 -7.88 18.37 3.15
CA TRP A 193 -9.08 19.20 3.15
C TRP A 193 -9.35 19.73 1.75
N THR A 194 -10.58 19.54 1.30
CA THR A 194 -11.18 20.22 0.16
C THR A 194 -12.26 21.14 0.68
N GLU A 195 -12.68 22.11 -0.13
CA GLU A 195 -13.80 22.96 0.27
C GLU A 195 -15.06 22.13 0.58
N SER A 196 -15.36 21.12 -0.24
CA SER A 196 -16.55 20.27 -0.08
C SER A 196 -16.50 19.45 1.22
N ASN A 197 -15.39 18.75 1.49
CA ASN A 197 -15.29 17.92 2.69
C ASN A 197 -15.20 18.78 3.98
N LEU A 198 -14.63 19.98 3.92
CA LEU A 198 -14.59 20.91 5.05
C LEU A 198 -15.98 21.47 5.35
N ARG A 199 -16.78 21.83 4.33
CA ARG A 199 -18.19 22.25 4.52
C ARG A 199 -19.00 21.14 5.20
N ALA A 200 -18.87 19.90 4.72
CA ALA A 200 -19.57 18.76 5.29
C ALA A 200 -19.13 18.48 6.74
N PHE A 201 -17.83 18.58 7.01
CA PHE A 201 -17.27 18.43 8.35
C PHE A 201 -17.83 19.49 9.32
N LEU A 202 -17.72 20.78 8.98
CA LEU A 202 -18.21 21.88 9.83
C LEU A 202 -19.72 21.81 10.09
N LYS A 203 -20.50 21.27 9.15
CA LYS A 203 -21.94 21.04 9.35
C LYS A 203 -22.22 19.99 10.42
N LYS A 204 -21.37 18.96 10.54
CA LYS A 204 -21.51 17.89 11.55
C LYS A 204 -21.03 18.29 12.94
N GLN A 205 -20.27 19.37 13.06
CA GLN A 205 -19.75 19.91 14.31
C GLN A 205 -20.68 20.96 14.95
N ARG A 206 -21.83 21.24 14.32
CA ARG A 206 -22.92 22.07 14.84
C ARG A 206 -23.99 21.20 15.49
#